data_AF-A0A9D4IN31-F1
#
_entry.id   AF-A0A9D4IN31-F1
#
_cell.length_a   1.000
_cell.length_b   1.000
_cell.length_c   1.000
_cell.angle_alpha   90.00
_cell.angle_beta   90.00
_cell.angle_gamma   90.00
#
_symmetry.space_group_name_H-M   'P 1'
#
loop_
_entity.id
_entity.type
_entity.pdbx_description
1 polymer ?
#
loop_
_entity_poly.entity_id
_entity_poly.type
_entity_poly.pdbx_seq_one_letter_code
_entity_poly.pdbx_strand_id
1 'polypeptide(L)'
;MRGEKGGVETLIQSFKAPHLLDIDGDSVHHAHNAAKAFCKPFNNWLEQLFKDIHSDFHWSTDLREKLAEICEMCGLKFTMPERFLNHRFLFVYNLAADTLRLLDAYTVFYVSFAKGEERAKFDRYRQNIITKRSLSEAAKKSLDNIDTYLKTKIMTADGKERKAKIIDRLFRGRLRTRILLSIYVGVLHQLKEYVMVFQRKEPHIHLLNDQQVDLLKCYLGFFIKPETMPKTVQELKNIDFSDVNLHLSPKMMFVGNSALLKNGRATTSEVVKDVLGQLKSAYVASSQVLIKKMPINNNLLKHASALDPRAHGHSITMSYLKELPNLIKNVLVKDERAVYDKEVHRYISDPTLLEYKDGSRVDSWWGDAAKTYPMLGKVALACLTCFHGPMIEGVFNSMGDVCDVRAGSMDTKTLSAIQTTKYHLKASGQSAVKYFARADVLYSPVQAKMVQNIKNASGEYRSIIQRKKQEKDQISKELTINPQKPPSKRTAMDMISHLAKRQWQDHVDKLDSVQTGGNKE
;
A
#
# COMPACT_ATOMS: atom_id res chain seq x y z
N MET A 1 8.78 -11.25 11.44
CA MET A 1 8.99 -12.48 10.63
C MET A 1 10.47 -12.73 10.33
N ARG A 2 11.29 -11.69 10.04
CA ARG A 2 12.76 -11.81 9.97
C ARG A 2 13.38 -11.11 11.17
N GLY A 3 13.79 -11.86 12.19
CA GLY A 3 14.50 -11.38 13.38
C GLY A 3 16.00 -11.70 13.30
N GLU A 4 16.79 -11.18 14.24
CA GLU A 4 18.26 -11.32 14.26
C GLU A 4 18.78 -12.76 14.42
N LYS A 5 17.95 -13.72 14.84
CA LYS A 5 18.34 -15.12 15.12
C LYS A 5 17.76 -16.11 14.12
N GLY A 6 17.95 -15.84 12.82
CA GLY A 6 17.25 -16.54 11.75
C GLY A 6 15.77 -16.15 11.74
N GLY A 7 15.17 -15.98 10.56
CA GLY A 7 13.74 -15.68 10.48
C GLY A 7 12.92 -16.78 11.16
N VAL A 8 11.75 -16.43 11.71
CA VAL A 8 10.78 -17.41 12.24
C VAL A 8 10.48 -18.48 11.19
N GLU A 9 10.40 -18.08 9.93
CA GLU A 9 10.29 -18.94 8.76
C GLU A 9 11.46 -19.94 8.64
N THR A 10 12.70 -19.47 8.70
CA THR A 10 13.91 -20.31 8.63
C THR A 10 13.94 -21.34 9.76
N LEU A 11 13.54 -20.95 10.96
CA LEU A 11 13.42 -21.85 12.12
C LEU A 11 12.28 -22.86 11.94
N ILE A 12 11.14 -22.45 11.38
CA ILE A 12 10.04 -23.37 11.08
C ILE A 12 10.47 -24.38 10.01
N GLN A 13 11.11 -23.94 8.93
CA GLN A 13 11.61 -24.81 7.86
C GLN A 13 12.64 -25.82 8.39
N SER A 14 13.60 -25.36 9.20
CA SER A 14 14.67 -26.22 9.71
C SER A 14 14.19 -27.25 10.75
N PHE A 15 13.21 -26.91 11.59
CA PHE A 15 12.85 -27.77 12.74
C PHE A 15 11.45 -28.40 12.69
N LYS A 16 10.47 -27.82 11.98
CA LYS A 16 9.06 -28.24 12.09
C LYS A 16 8.35 -28.52 10.78
N ALA A 17 8.69 -27.81 9.70
CA ALA A 17 8.02 -27.91 8.43
C ALA A 17 9.02 -27.75 7.27
N PRO A 18 9.86 -28.76 6.99
CA PRO A 18 10.84 -28.72 5.89
C PRO A 18 10.19 -28.67 4.49
N HIS A 19 8.87 -28.86 4.42
CA HIS A 19 8.05 -28.75 3.22
C HIS A 19 7.37 -27.38 3.08
N LEU A 20 7.68 -26.40 3.95
CA LEU A 20 7.12 -25.05 3.85
C LEU A 20 7.62 -24.40 2.55
N LEU A 21 6.67 -23.98 1.70
CA LEU A 21 6.97 -23.34 0.43
C LEU A 21 7.56 -21.94 0.66
N ASP A 22 8.68 -21.67 -0.01
CA ASP A 22 9.23 -20.31 -0.14
C ASP A 22 8.62 -19.64 -1.37
N ILE A 23 7.64 -18.78 -1.12
CA ILE A 23 7.02 -17.88 -2.11
C ILE A 23 7.53 -16.44 -1.96
N ASP A 24 8.60 -16.25 -1.16
CA ASP A 24 9.12 -14.98 -0.65
C ASP A 24 8.04 -14.11 0.04
N GLY A 25 8.34 -12.82 0.23
CA GLY A 25 7.44 -11.84 0.82
C GLY A 25 6.31 -11.38 -0.10
N ASP A 26 5.40 -10.60 0.47
CA ASP A 26 4.30 -9.96 -0.26
C ASP A 26 4.83 -9.04 -1.38
N SER A 27 4.63 -9.47 -2.62
CA SER A 27 5.10 -8.79 -3.82
C SER A 27 4.50 -7.39 -4.00
N VAL A 28 3.27 -7.17 -3.53
CA VAL A 28 2.60 -5.86 -3.53
C VAL A 28 3.28 -4.93 -2.53
N HIS A 29 3.75 -5.46 -1.40
CA HIS A 29 4.54 -4.71 -0.44
C HIS A 29 5.90 -4.30 -1.02
N HIS A 30 6.50 -5.14 -1.86
CA HIS A 30 7.74 -4.80 -2.58
C HIS A 30 7.53 -3.66 -3.58
N ALA A 31 6.47 -3.72 -4.40
CA ALA A 31 6.09 -2.62 -5.29
C ALA A 31 5.80 -1.31 -4.52
N HIS A 32 5.18 -1.42 -3.34
CA HIS A 32 4.92 -0.25 -2.50
C HIS A 32 6.17 0.39 -1.91
N ASN A 33 7.13 -0.42 -1.46
CA ASN A 33 8.40 0.10 -0.97
C ASN A 33 9.22 0.74 -2.10
N ALA A 34 9.15 0.20 -3.31
CA ALA A 34 9.75 0.82 -4.49
C ALA A 34 9.16 2.21 -4.78
N ALA A 35 7.84 2.36 -4.74
CA ALA A 35 7.22 3.67 -4.91
C ALA A 35 7.63 4.67 -3.81
N LYS A 36 7.81 4.26 -2.56
CA LYS A 36 8.36 5.14 -1.51
C LYS A 36 9.77 5.58 -1.83
N ALA A 37 10.61 4.65 -2.29
CA ALA A 37 11.97 4.96 -2.70
C ALA A 37 12.00 5.93 -3.89
N PHE A 38 11.06 5.77 -4.84
CA PHE A 38 10.86 6.69 -5.95
C PHE A 38 10.47 8.10 -5.48
N CYS A 39 9.56 8.23 -4.52
CA CYS A 39 9.09 9.52 -4.03
C CYS A 39 10.16 10.30 -3.24
N LYS A 40 11.07 9.61 -2.56
CA LYS A 40 11.98 10.19 -1.57
C LYS A 40 12.88 11.31 -2.11
N PRO A 41 13.50 11.21 -3.31
CA PRO A 41 14.37 12.25 -3.86
C PRO A 41 13.67 13.58 -4.15
N PHE A 42 12.33 13.60 -4.23
CA PHE A 42 11.56 14.83 -4.41
C PHE A 42 11.26 15.56 -3.09
N ASN A 43 11.94 15.17 -2.00
CA ASN A 43 11.84 15.79 -0.67
C ASN A 43 10.42 15.79 -0.08
N ASN A 44 9.62 14.77 -0.40
CA ASN A 44 8.23 14.63 0.02
C ASN A 44 7.34 15.84 -0.35
N TRP A 45 7.65 16.53 -1.45
CA TRP A 45 6.98 17.77 -1.87
C TRP A 45 5.45 17.60 -1.99
N LEU A 46 5.01 16.54 -2.68
CA LEU A 46 3.60 16.26 -2.89
C LEU A 46 2.93 15.65 -1.66
N GLU A 47 3.63 14.81 -0.92
CA GLU A 47 3.14 14.17 0.29
C GLU A 47 2.82 15.20 1.37
N GLN A 48 3.64 16.26 1.49
CA GLN A 48 3.34 17.41 2.34
C GLN A 48 2.11 18.18 1.85
N LEU A 49 2.01 18.43 0.54
CA LEU A 49 0.83 19.08 -0.06
C LEU A 49 -0.46 18.29 0.25
N PHE A 50 -0.45 16.97 0.08
CA PHE A 50 -1.61 16.12 0.36
C PHE A 50 -2.03 16.18 1.82
N LYS A 51 -1.05 16.15 2.76
CA LYS A 51 -1.33 16.28 4.20
C LYS A 51 -1.95 17.63 4.54
N ASP A 52 -1.43 18.72 3.98
CA ASP A 52 -1.92 20.06 4.23
C ASP A 52 -3.35 20.23 3.66
N ILE A 53 -3.59 19.80 2.41
CA ILE A 53 -4.94 19.81 1.78
C ILE A 53 -5.94 18.98 2.58
N HIS A 54 -5.61 17.73 2.94
CA HIS A 54 -6.49 16.89 3.74
C HIS A 54 -6.89 17.58 5.06
N SER A 55 -5.90 18.13 5.76
CA SER A 55 -6.12 18.75 7.08
C SER A 55 -7.05 19.96 7.01
N ASP A 56 -7.08 20.69 5.89
CA ASP A 56 -8.01 21.80 5.69
C ASP A 56 -9.46 21.36 5.53
N PHE A 57 -9.71 20.27 4.82
CA PHE A 57 -11.08 19.82 4.56
C PHE A 57 -11.60 18.84 5.61
N HIS A 58 -10.71 18.15 6.34
CA HIS A 58 -11.11 17.17 7.34
C HIS A 58 -11.90 17.80 8.48
N TRP A 59 -11.47 18.96 8.97
CA TRP A 59 -12.05 19.63 10.14
C TRP A 59 -13.04 20.76 9.82
N SER A 60 -13.22 21.11 8.55
CA SER A 60 -14.05 22.26 8.15
C SER A 60 -15.07 21.84 7.11
N THR A 61 -16.29 21.51 7.58
CA THR A 61 -17.43 21.12 6.75
C THR A 61 -17.82 22.22 5.77
N ASP A 62 -17.82 23.47 6.22
CA ASP A 62 -18.09 24.64 5.40
C ASP A 62 -17.08 24.82 4.25
N LEU A 63 -15.77 24.61 4.49
CA LEU A 63 -14.78 24.62 3.39
C LEU A 63 -15.02 23.50 2.40
N ARG A 64 -15.46 22.33 2.88
CA ARG A 64 -15.74 21.16 2.06
C ARG A 64 -16.93 21.42 1.13
N GLU A 65 -18.00 22.02 1.64
CA GLU A 65 -19.16 22.44 0.86
C GLU A 65 -18.76 23.43 -0.23
N LYS A 66 -17.97 24.46 0.11
CA LYS A 66 -17.48 25.44 -0.86
C LYS A 66 -16.59 24.82 -1.94
N LEU A 67 -15.74 23.85 -1.58
CA LEU A 67 -14.95 23.11 -2.56
C LEU A 67 -15.85 22.25 -3.45
N ALA A 68 -16.89 21.60 -2.91
CA ALA A 68 -17.82 20.79 -3.68
C ALA A 68 -18.60 21.64 -4.69
N GLU A 69 -19.10 22.82 -4.28
CA GLU A 69 -19.74 23.81 -5.16
C GLU A 69 -18.79 24.25 -6.30
N ILE A 70 -17.51 24.54 -5.98
CA ILE A 70 -16.50 24.86 -7.00
C ILE A 70 -16.28 23.69 -7.97
N CYS A 71 -16.21 22.46 -7.46
CA CYS A 71 -16.06 21.27 -8.29
C CYS A 71 -17.23 21.14 -9.27
N GLU A 72 -18.46 21.27 -8.78
CA GLU A 72 -19.68 21.21 -9.59
C GLU A 72 -19.67 22.27 -10.69
N MET A 73 -19.38 23.53 -10.33
CA MET A 73 -19.27 24.63 -11.30
C MET A 73 -18.18 24.41 -12.35
N CYS A 74 -17.10 23.71 -12.01
CA CYS A 74 -16.01 23.38 -12.91
C CYS A 74 -16.26 22.09 -13.74
N GLY A 75 -17.42 21.44 -13.59
CA GLY A 75 -17.71 20.15 -14.23
C GLY A 75 -16.81 19.02 -13.71
N LEU A 76 -16.40 19.08 -12.45
CA LEU A 76 -15.54 18.10 -11.79
C LEU A 76 -16.33 17.29 -10.77
N LYS A 77 -16.19 15.97 -10.80
CA LYS A 77 -16.73 15.10 -9.74
C LYS A 77 -16.02 15.42 -8.42
N PHE A 78 -16.75 15.89 -7.42
CA PHE A 78 -16.17 16.12 -6.10
C PHE A 78 -15.71 14.80 -5.47
N THR A 79 -14.51 14.81 -4.87
CA THR A 79 -14.01 13.77 -3.99
C THR A 79 -13.43 14.42 -2.75
N MET A 80 -13.67 13.82 -1.60
CA MET A 80 -13.12 14.29 -0.35
C MET A 80 -11.59 14.06 -0.35
N PRO A 81 -10.76 15.08 -0.10
CA PRO A 81 -9.32 14.90 -0.07
C PRO A 81 -8.94 13.92 1.05
N GLU A 82 -8.28 12.82 0.70
CA GLU A 82 -7.96 11.76 1.67
C GLU A 82 -6.64 12.00 2.40
N ARG A 83 -6.51 11.45 3.60
CA ARG A 83 -5.29 11.55 4.40
C ARG A 83 -4.17 10.75 3.76
N PHE A 84 -3.04 11.37 3.46
CA PHE A 84 -1.84 10.63 3.06
C PHE A 84 -1.39 9.65 4.16
N LEU A 85 -1.46 8.35 3.86
CA LEU A 85 -1.04 7.25 4.72
C LEU A 85 0.19 6.55 4.13
N ASN A 86 1.32 6.65 4.83
CA ASN A 86 2.57 6.06 4.36
C ASN A 86 2.55 4.52 4.34
N HIS A 87 1.70 3.86 5.12
CA HIS A 87 1.64 2.40 5.18
C HIS A 87 0.67 1.78 4.16
N ARG A 88 -0.16 2.57 3.48
CA ARG A 88 -1.19 2.05 2.56
C ARG A 88 -0.60 1.89 1.15
N PHE A 89 -0.79 0.71 0.55
CA PHE A 89 -0.19 0.35 -0.74
C PHE A 89 -0.49 1.36 -1.84
N LEU A 90 0.59 1.91 -2.40
CA LEU A 90 0.59 2.95 -3.46
C LEU A 90 -0.44 4.06 -3.27
N PHE A 91 -0.74 4.42 -2.02
CA PHE A 91 -1.75 5.42 -1.74
C PHE A 91 -1.37 6.81 -2.29
N VAL A 92 -0.06 7.07 -2.39
CA VAL A 92 0.50 8.28 -3.00
C VAL A 92 0.07 8.46 -4.46
N TYR A 93 -0.09 7.37 -5.23
CA TYR A 93 -0.55 7.43 -6.61
C TYR A 93 -2.01 7.89 -6.68
N ASN A 94 -2.88 7.31 -5.86
CA ASN A 94 -4.30 7.68 -5.82
C ASN A 94 -4.46 9.18 -5.48
N LEU A 95 -3.71 9.66 -4.49
CA LEU A 95 -3.72 11.06 -4.10
C LEU A 95 -3.17 12.00 -5.18
N ALA A 96 -2.10 11.59 -5.88
CA ALA A 96 -1.56 12.36 -6.99
C ALA A 96 -2.55 12.45 -8.15
N ALA A 97 -3.18 11.33 -8.52
CA ALA A 97 -4.19 11.29 -9.58
C ALA A 97 -5.41 12.17 -9.22
N ASP A 98 -5.92 12.04 -8.00
CA ASP A 98 -7.07 12.82 -7.55
C ASP A 98 -6.76 14.31 -7.42
N THR A 99 -5.57 14.65 -6.89
CA THR A 99 -5.11 16.04 -6.80
C THR A 99 -4.90 16.66 -8.17
N LEU A 100 -4.35 15.91 -9.13
CA LEU A 100 -4.17 16.40 -10.50
C LEU A 100 -5.52 16.69 -11.17
N ARG A 101 -6.51 15.82 -10.94
CA ARG A 101 -7.88 15.98 -11.44
C ARG A 101 -8.59 17.20 -10.83
N LEU A 102 -8.41 17.43 -9.53
CA LEU A 102 -8.99 18.55 -8.78
C LEU A 102 -8.15 19.82 -8.78
N LEU A 103 -7.00 19.85 -9.48
CA LEU A 103 -6.05 20.96 -9.42
C LEU A 103 -6.67 22.31 -9.82
N ASP A 104 -7.59 22.31 -10.80
CA ASP A 104 -8.31 23.51 -11.22
C ASP A 104 -9.21 24.02 -10.07
N ALA A 105 -9.99 23.14 -9.43
CA ALA A 105 -10.84 23.49 -8.29
C ALA A 105 -10.01 23.99 -7.10
N TYR A 106 -8.88 23.33 -6.78
CA TYR A 106 -7.98 23.82 -5.74
C TYR A 106 -7.37 25.19 -6.08
N THR A 107 -7.03 25.44 -7.33
CA THR A 107 -6.49 26.74 -7.75
C THR A 107 -7.54 27.84 -7.53
N VAL A 108 -8.80 27.60 -7.92
CA VAL A 108 -9.91 28.55 -7.73
C VAL A 108 -10.23 28.74 -6.24
N PHE A 109 -10.16 27.69 -5.43
CA PHE A 109 -10.43 27.76 -4.00
C PHE A 109 -9.31 28.49 -3.22
N TYR A 110 -8.04 28.17 -3.49
CA TYR A 110 -6.93 28.67 -2.68
C TYR A 110 -6.47 30.09 -3.05
N VAL A 111 -6.84 30.60 -4.24
CA VAL A 111 -6.52 31.99 -4.61
C VAL A 111 -7.20 33.00 -3.69
N SER A 112 -8.36 32.66 -3.14
CA SER A 112 -9.10 33.51 -2.20
C SER A 112 -8.32 33.83 -0.92
N PHE A 113 -7.37 32.98 -0.54
CA PHE A 113 -6.54 33.13 0.65
C PHE A 113 -5.22 33.89 0.37
N ALA A 114 -4.90 34.18 -0.89
CA ALA A 114 -3.76 35.01 -1.25
C ALA A 114 -4.02 36.49 -0.96
N LYS A 115 -2.96 37.24 -0.65
CA LYS A 115 -3.03 38.66 -0.24
C LYS A 115 -2.20 39.56 -1.16
N GLY A 116 -2.54 40.84 -1.19
CA GLY A 116 -1.76 41.89 -1.86
C GLY A 116 -1.48 41.61 -3.33
N GLU A 117 -0.28 41.96 -3.78
CA GLU A 117 0.16 41.81 -5.17
C GLU A 117 0.19 40.35 -5.66
N GLU A 118 0.45 39.39 -4.77
CA GLU A 118 0.48 37.97 -5.14
C GLU A 118 -0.89 37.48 -5.59
N ARG A 119 -1.95 37.96 -4.94
CA ARG A 119 -3.33 37.64 -5.33
C ARG A 119 -3.60 38.09 -6.76
N ALA A 120 -3.22 39.30 -7.14
CA ALA A 120 -3.42 39.81 -8.50
C ALA A 120 -2.70 38.93 -9.55
N LYS A 121 -1.50 38.43 -9.21
CA LYS A 121 -0.75 37.49 -10.06
C LYS A 121 -1.47 36.14 -10.16
N PHE A 122 -1.95 35.61 -9.03
CA PHE A 122 -2.58 34.29 -8.97
C PHE A 122 -4.00 34.27 -9.53
N ASP A 123 -4.71 35.40 -9.52
CA ASP A 123 -6.05 35.53 -10.10
C ASP A 123 -6.05 35.26 -11.61
N ARG A 124 -4.93 35.54 -12.31
CA ARG A 124 -4.76 35.15 -13.72
C ARG A 124 -4.97 33.64 -13.93
N TYR A 125 -4.56 32.80 -12.98
CA TYR A 125 -4.82 31.35 -13.07
C TYR A 125 -6.29 31.03 -12.89
N ARG A 126 -6.99 31.73 -12.00
CA ARG A 126 -8.45 31.61 -11.82
C ARG A 126 -9.18 31.98 -13.11
N GLN A 127 -8.85 33.13 -13.71
CA GLN A 127 -9.46 33.57 -14.97
C GLN A 127 -9.22 32.57 -16.11
N ASN A 128 -7.99 32.06 -16.25
CA ASN A 128 -7.69 31.03 -17.25
C ASN A 128 -8.51 29.75 -17.04
N ILE A 129 -8.79 29.36 -15.79
CA ILE A 129 -9.63 28.19 -15.48
C ILE A 129 -11.08 28.46 -15.84
N ILE A 130 -11.61 29.65 -15.50
CA ILE A 130 -12.97 30.08 -15.84
C ILE A 130 -13.19 30.00 -17.35
N THR A 131 -12.24 30.51 -18.16
CA THR A 131 -12.28 30.42 -19.62
C THR A 131 -12.14 28.99 -20.11
N LYS A 132 -11.14 28.24 -19.63
CA LYS A 132 -10.88 26.85 -20.05
C LYS A 132 -12.06 25.91 -19.80
N ARG A 133 -12.80 26.14 -18.71
CA ARG A 133 -13.93 25.31 -18.27
C ARG A 133 -15.28 25.85 -18.74
N SER A 134 -15.29 26.96 -19.48
CA SER A 134 -16.50 27.56 -20.05
C SER A 134 -17.61 27.81 -19.01
N LEU A 135 -17.25 28.40 -17.86
CA LEU A 135 -18.22 28.66 -16.80
C LEU A 135 -19.29 29.68 -17.24
N SER A 136 -20.55 29.42 -16.88
CA SER A 136 -21.67 30.33 -17.09
C SER A 136 -21.56 31.59 -16.23
N GLU A 137 -22.23 32.68 -16.62
CA GLU A 137 -22.27 33.90 -15.81
C GLU A 137 -22.84 33.68 -14.40
N ALA A 138 -23.83 32.79 -14.27
CA ALA A 138 -24.35 32.37 -12.97
C ALA A 138 -23.28 31.69 -12.12
N ALA A 139 -22.49 30.78 -12.71
CA ALA A 139 -21.37 30.12 -12.01
C ALA A 139 -20.26 31.12 -11.63
N LYS A 140 -19.94 32.08 -12.48
CA LYS A 140 -18.97 33.15 -12.17
C LYS A 140 -19.42 33.97 -10.96
N LYS A 141 -20.69 34.40 -10.93
CA LYS A 141 -21.27 35.13 -9.80
C LYS A 141 -21.23 34.31 -8.50
N SER A 142 -21.57 33.02 -8.57
CA SER A 142 -21.44 32.12 -7.43
C SER A 142 -20.00 31.96 -6.95
N LEU A 143 -19.02 31.87 -7.87
CA LEU A 143 -17.61 31.85 -7.50
C LEU A 143 -17.16 33.13 -6.79
N ASP A 144 -17.65 34.30 -7.19
CA ASP A 144 -17.31 35.57 -6.54
C ASP A 144 -17.90 35.66 -5.12
N ASN A 145 -19.10 35.09 -4.90
CA ASN A 145 -19.68 34.95 -3.57
C ASN A 145 -18.85 34.02 -2.68
N ILE A 146 -18.41 32.87 -3.20
CA ILE A 146 -17.53 31.94 -2.49
C ILE A 146 -16.20 32.63 -2.18
N ASP A 147 -15.60 33.34 -3.13
CA ASP A 147 -14.33 34.04 -2.94
C ASP A 147 -14.42 35.12 -1.85
N THR A 148 -15.55 35.85 -1.79
CA THR A 148 -15.84 36.83 -0.73
C THR A 148 -15.94 36.17 0.64
N TYR A 149 -16.67 35.06 0.72
CA TYR A 149 -16.77 34.27 1.95
C TYR A 149 -15.42 33.72 2.43
N LEU A 150 -14.62 33.15 1.52
CA LEU A 150 -13.33 32.56 1.89
C LEU A 150 -12.31 33.62 2.34
N LYS A 151 -12.38 34.84 1.79
CA LYS A 151 -11.55 35.98 2.21
C LYS A 151 -11.78 36.42 3.65
N THR A 152 -13.04 36.44 4.08
CA THR A 152 -13.44 36.96 5.40
C THR A 152 -13.41 35.88 6.48
N LYS A 153 -13.16 34.63 6.10
CA LYS A 153 -13.12 33.51 7.04
C LYS A 153 -12.06 33.69 8.11
N ILE A 154 -12.49 33.62 9.37
CA ILE A 154 -11.61 33.65 10.53
C ILE A 154 -10.87 32.32 10.62
N MET A 155 -9.55 32.39 10.78
CA MET A 155 -8.67 31.22 10.81
C MET A 155 -7.70 31.30 11.98
N THR A 156 -7.42 30.15 12.58
CA THR A 156 -6.35 29.98 13.58
C THR A 156 -4.98 30.26 12.97
N ALA A 157 -3.96 30.48 13.81
CA ALA A 157 -2.58 30.66 13.36
C ALA A 157 -2.11 29.47 12.49
N ASP A 158 -2.31 28.25 12.99
CA ASP A 158 -2.00 27.00 12.27
C ASP A 158 -2.73 26.91 10.92
N GLY A 159 -3.99 27.35 10.88
CA GLY A 159 -4.75 27.42 9.64
C GLY A 159 -4.10 28.37 8.63
N LYS A 160 -3.72 29.58 9.07
CA LYS A 160 -3.07 30.59 8.21
C LYS A 160 -1.74 30.09 7.66
N GLU A 161 -0.91 29.47 8.50
CA GLU A 161 0.36 28.88 8.10
C GLU A 161 0.14 27.76 7.07
N ARG A 162 -0.86 26.89 7.29
CA ARG A 162 -1.21 25.83 6.36
C ARG A 162 -1.63 26.37 4.99
N LYS A 163 -2.48 27.41 4.95
CA LYS A 163 -2.85 28.07 3.68
C LYS A 163 -1.63 28.66 2.99
N ALA A 164 -0.70 29.28 3.71
CA ALA A 164 0.52 29.82 3.14
C ALA A 164 1.37 28.71 2.49
N LYS A 165 1.54 27.57 3.16
CA LYS A 165 2.24 26.38 2.62
C LYS A 165 1.56 25.80 1.37
N ILE A 166 0.23 25.76 1.34
CA ILE A 166 -0.52 25.28 0.17
C ILE A 166 -0.41 26.28 -0.98
N ILE A 167 -0.58 27.57 -0.71
CA ILE A 167 -0.44 28.64 -1.71
C ILE A 167 0.96 28.59 -2.34
N ASP A 168 1.99 28.44 -1.52
CA ASP A 168 3.37 28.33 -1.98
C ASP A 168 3.51 27.19 -3.01
N ARG A 169 2.99 26.00 -2.70
CA ARG A 169 3.09 24.83 -3.60
C ARG A 169 2.18 24.91 -4.83
N LEU A 170 0.97 25.45 -4.70
CA LEU A 170 -0.01 25.53 -5.80
C LEU A 170 0.25 26.67 -6.78
N PHE A 171 0.90 27.75 -6.33
CA PHE A 171 1.10 28.97 -7.10
C PHE A 171 2.58 29.30 -7.34
N ARG A 172 3.39 29.49 -6.29
CA ARG A 172 4.83 29.83 -6.47
C ARG A 172 5.60 28.65 -7.05
N GLY A 173 5.41 27.47 -6.46
CA GLY A 173 5.91 26.19 -6.93
C GLY A 173 5.00 25.50 -7.96
N ARG A 174 4.08 26.22 -8.63
CA ARG A 174 3.06 25.63 -9.53
C ARG A 174 3.67 24.73 -10.60
N LEU A 175 4.76 25.17 -11.22
CA LEU A 175 5.46 24.37 -12.25
C LEU A 175 5.98 23.06 -11.68
N ARG A 176 6.69 23.12 -10.54
CA ARG A 176 7.20 21.95 -9.82
C ARG A 176 6.08 20.98 -9.46
N THR A 177 5.02 21.48 -8.81
CA THR A 177 3.87 20.67 -8.38
C THR A 177 3.20 19.97 -9.57
N ARG A 178 2.99 20.67 -10.68
CA ARG A 178 2.36 20.08 -11.88
C ARG A 178 3.22 18.99 -12.52
N ILE A 179 4.53 19.23 -12.64
CA ILE A 179 5.46 18.24 -13.17
C ILE A 179 5.50 17.00 -12.26
N LEU A 180 5.66 17.19 -10.95
CA LEU A 180 5.70 16.07 -10.01
C LEU A 180 4.39 15.28 -9.98
N LEU A 181 3.22 15.95 -10.06
CA LEU A 181 1.93 15.25 -10.16
C LEU A 181 1.88 14.39 -11.43
N SER A 182 2.36 14.92 -12.57
CA SER A 182 2.42 14.16 -13.82
C SER A 182 3.41 13.00 -13.77
N ILE A 183 4.57 13.18 -13.14
CA ILE A 183 5.55 12.12 -12.92
C ILE A 183 4.97 11.03 -12.00
N TYR A 184 4.38 11.40 -10.86
CA TYR A 184 3.81 10.43 -9.92
C TYR A 184 2.67 9.65 -10.58
N VAL A 185 1.75 10.32 -11.29
CA VAL A 185 0.66 9.65 -11.99
C VAL A 185 1.17 8.79 -13.13
N GLY A 186 2.14 9.25 -13.93
CA GLY A 186 2.65 8.45 -15.05
C GLY A 186 3.50 7.26 -14.62
N VAL A 187 4.50 7.49 -13.77
CA VAL A 187 5.50 6.48 -13.41
C VAL A 187 4.95 5.47 -12.42
N LEU A 188 4.21 5.92 -11.39
CA LEU A 188 3.67 5.01 -10.38
C LEU A 188 2.45 4.24 -10.90
N HIS A 189 1.88 4.61 -12.06
CA HIS A 189 0.83 3.83 -12.72
C HIS A 189 1.27 2.40 -12.99
N GLN A 190 2.49 2.21 -13.51
CA GLN A 190 3.03 0.88 -13.81
C GLN A 190 3.07 -0.02 -12.56
N LEU A 191 3.50 0.55 -11.42
CA LEU A 191 3.49 -0.17 -10.14
C LEU A 191 2.04 -0.41 -9.65
N LYS A 192 1.12 0.53 -9.93
CA LYS A 192 -0.29 0.42 -9.53
C LYS A 192 -1.01 -0.69 -10.29
N GLU A 193 -0.79 -0.81 -11.59
CA GLU A 193 -1.37 -1.88 -12.41
C GLU A 193 -0.94 -3.25 -11.91
N TYR A 194 0.36 -3.44 -11.66
CA TYR A 194 0.89 -4.65 -11.03
C TYR A 194 0.19 -4.96 -9.71
N VAL A 195 0.10 -3.98 -8.81
CA VAL A 195 -0.57 -4.14 -7.52
C VAL A 195 -2.05 -4.51 -7.68
N MET A 196 -2.75 -3.97 -8.69
CA MET A 196 -4.15 -4.28 -8.94
C MET A 196 -4.39 -5.71 -9.44
N VAL A 197 -3.42 -6.34 -10.10
CA VAL A 197 -3.49 -7.75 -10.47
C VAL A 197 -3.47 -8.64 -9.22
N PHE A 198 -2.50 -8.43 -8.34
CA PHE A 198 -2.27 -9.29 -7.15
C PHE A 198 -3.11 -8.91 -5.92
N GLN A 199 -3.89 -7.83 -5.99
CA GLN A 199 -4.94 -7.52 -5.01
C GLN A 199 -6.27 -8.23 -5.29
N ARG A 200 -6.39 -8.93 -6.43
CA ARG A 200 -7.60 -9.71 -6.77
C ARG A 200 -7.76 -10.91 -5.84
N LYS A 201 -9.01 -11.35 -5.67
CA LYS A 201 -9.34 -12.51 -4.83
C LYS A 201 -9.00 -13.85 -5.49
N GLU A 202 -8.87 -13.85 -6.81
CA GLU A 202 -8.64 -15.04 -7.59
C GLU A 202 -7.16 -15.45 -7.52
N PRO A 203 -6.86 -16.73 -7.73
CA PRO A 203 -5.48 -17.21 -7.67
C PRO A 203 -4.70 -16.75 -8.90
N HIS A 204 -3.64 -15.97 -8.67
CA HIS A 204 -2.78 -15.39 -9.71
C HIS A 204 -1.31 -15.78 -9.54
N ILE A 205 -0.99 -16.77 -8.70
CA ILE A 205 0.40 -17.21 -8.51
C ILE A 205 1.08 -17.66 -9.82
N HIS A 206 0.30 -18.24 -10.73
CA HIS A 206 0.73 -18.63 -12.08
C HIS A 206 1.13 -17.43 -12.96
N LEU A 207 0.75 -16.21 -12.63
CA LEU A 207 1.21 -15.00 -13.35
C LEU A 207 2.33 -14.28 -12.61
N LEU A 208 2.64 -14.68 -11.37
CA LEU A 208 3.41 -13.83 -10.46
C LEU A 208 4.83 -13.59 -10.97
N ASN A 209 5.53 -14.63 -11.41
CA ASN A 209 6.91 -14.49 -11.90
C ASN A 209 6.96 -13.67 -13.19
N ASP A 210 6.13 -13.99 -14.18
CA ASP A 210 6.11 -13.29 -15.46
C ASP A 210 5.76 -11.81 -15.28
N GLN A 211 4.72 -11.50 -14.48
CA GLN A 211 4.34 -10.12 -14.19
C GLN A 211 5.42 -9.35 -13.41
N GLN A 212 6.23 -10.01 -12.57
CA GLN A 212 7.37 -9.36 -11.90
C GLN A 212 8.48 -9.04 -12.89
N VAL A 213 8.81 -9.96 -13.79
CA VAL A 213 9.82 -9.77 -14.83
C VAL A 213 9.38 -8.67 -15.81
N ASP A 214 8.12 -8.69 -16.23
CA ASP A 214 7.53 -7.68 -17.11
C ASP A 214 7.49 -6.31 -16.44
N LEU A 215 7.07 -6.24 -15.16
CA LEU A 215 7.11 -5.01 -14.40
C LEU A 215 8.52 -4.41 -14.37
N LEU A 216 9.54 -5.22 -14.08
CA LEU A 216 10.92 -4.75 -14.07
C LEU A 216 11.35 -4.25 -15.45
N LYS A 217 11.15 -5.02 -16.52
CA LYS A 217 11.55 -4.62 -17.87
C LYS A 217 10.87 -3.33 -18.31
N CYS A 218 9.55 -3.23 -18.13
CA CYS A 218 8.78 -2.02 -18.44
C CYS A 218 9.26 -0.83 -17.62
N TYR A 219 9.48 -1.01 -16.31
CA TYR A 219 9.91 0.06 -15.42
C TYR A 219 11.35 0.53 -15.72
N LEU A 220 12.26 -0.39 -16.03
CA LEU A 220 13.63 -0.06 -16.45
C LEU A 220 13.63 0.68 -17.80
N GLY A 221 12.73 0.31 -18.72
CA GLY A 221 12.56 1.00 -20.00
C GLY A 221 12.22 2.48 -19.89
N PHE A 222 11.80 2.96 -18.72
CA PHE A 222 11.56 4.39 -18.47
C PHE A 222 12.84 5.23 -18.40
N PHE A 223 13.99 4.64 -18.07
CA PHE A 223 15.22 5.40 -17.86
C PHE A 223 16.52 4.70 -18.28
N ILE A 224 16.49 3.40 -18.60
CA ILE A 224 17.64 2.64 -19.11
C ILE A 224 17.58 2.60 -20.65
N LYS A 225 18.76 2.70 -21.28
CA LYS A 225 18.92 2.59 -22.73
C LYS A 225 18.49 1.20 -23.23
N PRO A 226 17.73 1.10 -24.34
CA PRO A 226 17.32 -0.19 -24.90
C PRO A 226 18.49 -1.13 -25.20
N GLU A 227 19.63 -0.59 -25.65
CA GLU A 227 20.80 -1.36 -26.04
C GLU A 227 21.50 -2.03 -24.86
N THR A 228 21.33 -1.47 -23.65
CA THR A 228 21.90 -1.98 -22.40
C THR A 228 20.88 -2.73 -21.55
N MET A 229 19.68 -2.97 -22.08
CA MET A 229 18.61 -3.64 -21.34
C MET A 229 18.97 -5.11 -21.08
N PRO A 230 18.92 -5.58 -19.83
CA PRO A 230 19.15 -6.98 -19.51
C PRO A 230 18.20 -7.93 -20.26
N LYS A 231 18.77 -8.96 -20.87
CA LYS A 231 18.02 -10.00 -21.61
C LYS A 231 17.61 -11.14 -20.71
N THR A 232 18.42 -11.44 -19.69
CA THR A 232 18.19 -12.55 -18.76
C THR A 232 17.87 -12.07 -17.34
N VAL A 233 17.20 -12.93 -16.56
CA VAL A 233 16.92 -12.66 -15.12
C VAL A 233 18.22 -12.51 -14.32
N GLN A 234 19.27 -13.23 -14.70
CA GLN A 234 20.57 -13.14 -14.04
C GLN A 234 21.25 -11.80 -14.30
N GLU A 235 21.19 -11.31 -15.54
CA GLU A 235 21.66 -9.95 -15.88
C GLU A 235 20.84 -8.89 -15.15
N LEU A 236 19.52 -9.04 -15.05
CA LEU A 236 18.66 -8.14 -14.27
C LEU A 236 19.15 -8.03 -12.82
N LYS A 237 19.53 -9.13 -12.18
CA LYS A 237 20.00 -9.10 -10.78
C LYS A 237 21.34 -8.42 -10.57
N ASN A 238 22.20 -8.43 -11.58
CA ASN A 238 23.59 -7.99 -11.45
C ASN A 238 23.83 -6.59 -12.03
N ILE A 239 22.80 -5.94 -12.57
CA ILE A 239 22.92 -4.58 -13.10
C ILE A 239 23.23 -3.57 -11.99
N ASP A 240 24.26 -2.75 -12.19
CA ASP A 240 24.48 -1.57 -11.35
C ASP A 240 23.68 -0.40 -11.89
N PHE A 241 22.53 -0.13 -11.27
CA PHE A 241 21.70 1.01 -11.63
C PHE A 241 22.36 2.36 -11.41
N SER A 242 23.48 2.43 -10.69
CA SER A 242 24.21 3.67 -10.45
C SER A 242 25.05 4.08 -11.66
N ASP A 243 25.34 3.15 -12.59
CA ASP A 243 26.11 3.44 -13.79
C ASP A 243 25.33 4.35 -14.74
N VAL A 244 25.84 5.57 -14.89
CA VAL A 244 25.25 6.63 -15.70
C VAL A 244 25.27 6.29 -17.19
N ASN A 245 26.20 5.44 -17.64
CA ASN A 245 26.30 5.07 -19.05
C ASN A 245 25.11 4.25 -19.54
N LEU A 246 24.42 3.56 -18.62
CA LEU A 246 23.22 2.78 -18.89
C LEU A 246 21.99 3.66 -19.07
N HIS A 247 22.03 4.92 -18.60
CA HIS A 247 20.84 5.75 -18.48
C HIS A 247 20.55 6.51 -19.78
N LEU A 248 19.27 6.64 -20.10
CA LEU A 248 18.78 7.60 -21.07
C LEU A 248 19.16 9.03 -20.65
N SER A 249 19.28 9.94 -21.62
CA SER A 249 19.44 11.35 -21.27
C SER A 249 18.19 11.85 -20.54
N PRO A 250 18.29 12.82 -19.62
CA PRO A 250 17.14 13.27 -18.82
C PRO A 250 15.92 13.75 -19.64
N LYS A 251 16.16 14.21 -20.88
CA LYS A 251 15.10 14.64 -21.80
C LYS A 251 14.34 13.47 -22.45
N MET A 252 14.97 12.30 -22.52
CA MET A 252 14.43 11.08 -23.12
C MET A 252 13.80 10.14 -22.07
N MET A 253 14.07 10.37 -20.79
CA MET A 253 13.43 9.61 -19.71
C MET A 253 11.91 9.81 -19.72
N PHE A 254 11.18 8.76 -19.35
CA PHE A 254 9.74 8.84 -19.19
C PHE A 254 9.38 9.73 -18.00
N VAL A 255 8.39 10.60 -18.18
CA VAL A 255 7.96 11.60 -17.18
C VAL A 255 6.45 11.66 -17.03
N GLY A 256 5.75 10.62 -17.51
CA GLY A 256 4.29 10.65 -17.68
C GLY A 256 3.88 11.62 -18.78
N ASN A 257 2.92 12.51 -18.48
CA ASN A 257 2.42 13.47 -19.47
C ASN A 257 3.48 14.51 -19.85
N SER A 258 4.20 14.22 -20.94
CA SER A 258 5.32 15.03 -21.46
C SER A 258 4.94 16.42 -21.97
N ALA A 259 3.63 16.72 -22.13
CA ALA A 259 3.16 18.01 -22.62
C ALA A 259 3.62 19.19 -21.74
N LEU A 260 3.82 18.96 -20.44
CA LEU A 260 4.30 20.00 -19.53
C LEU A 260 5.80 20.32 -19.66
N LEU A 261 6.60 19.35 -20.13
CA LEU A 261 8.05 19.52 -20.34
C LEU A 261 8.38 20.03 -21.75
N LYS A 262 7.49 19.77 -22.73
CA LYS A 262 7.65 20.15 -24.15
C LYS A 262 7.23 21.59 -24.46
N ASN A 263 6.59 22.30 -23.53
CA ASN A 263 6.36 23.74 -23.69
C ASN A 263 7.70 24.49 -23.62
N GLY A 264 8.17 25.01 -24.76
CA GLY A 264 9.54 25.53 -24.94
C GLY A 264 10.01 26.63 -23.96
N ARG A 265 9.10 27.30 -23.23
CA ARG A 265 9.43 28.24 -22.14
C ARG A 265 9.74 27.56 -20.79
N ALA A 266 9.29 26.32 -20.58
CA ALA A 266 9.50 25.56 -19.35
C ALA A 266 10.79 24.74 -19.40
N THR A 267 11.24 24.32 -20.58
CA THR A 267 12.35 23.37 -20.77
C THR A 267 13.72 23.93 -20.38
N THR A 268 13.86 25.27 -20.26
CA THR A 268 15.06 25.97 -19.79
C THR A 268 15.00 26.39 -18.32
N SER A 269 13.85 26.20 -17.65
CA SER A 269 13.67 26.59 -16.25
C SER A 269 14.57 25.79 -15.33
N GLU A 270 15.19 26.45 -14.36
CA GLU A 270 15.97 25.81 -13.30
C GLU A 270 15.16 24.76 -12.52
N VAL A 271 13.85 25.01 -12.36
CA VAL A 271 12.91 24.07 -11.74
C VAL A 271 12.83 22.76 -12.51
N VAL A 272 12.83 22.82 -13.85
CA VAL A 272 12.76 21.62 -14.68
C VAL A 272 14.08 20.85 -14.60
N LYS A 273 15.22 21.54 -14.63
CA LYS A 273 16.53 20.90 -14.46
C LYS A 273 16.66 20.20 -13.10
N ASP A 274 16.26 20.87 -12.01
CA ASP A 274 16.28 20.28 -10.67
C ASP A 274 15.39 19.03 -10.57
N VAL A 275 14.15 19.10 -11.07
CA VAL A 275 13.23 17.95 -11.05
C VAL A 275 13.76 16.79 -11.89
N LEU A 276 14.32 17.06 -13.07
CA LEU A 276 14.93 16.03 -13.93
C LEU A 276 16.18 15.41 -13.28
N GLY A 277 16.98 16.21 -12.56
CA GLY A 277 18.09 15.71 -11.77
C GLY A 277 17.63 14.75 -10.66
N GLN A 278 16.57 15.12 -9.92
CA GLN A 278 15.97 14.28 -8.88
C GLN A 278 15.31 13.02 -9.45
N LEU A 279 14.73 13.11 -10.64
CA LEU A 279 14.05 11.99 -11.30
C LEU A 279 14.98 10.81 -11.56
N LYS A 280 16.22 11.08 -11.98
CA LYS A 280 17.24 10.04 -12.14
C LYS A 280 17.47 9.29 -10.83
N SER A 281 17.71 10.02 -9.74
CA SER A 281 17.89 9.44 -8.41
C SER A 281 16.66 8.66 -7.94
N ALA A 282 15.46 9.12 -8.29
CA ALA A 282 14.19 8.44 -8.00
C ALA A 282 14.09 7.08 -8.72
N TYR A 283 14.42 7.03 -10.01
CA TYR A 283 14.45 5.78 -10.76
C TYR A 283 15.47 4.79 -10.22
N VAL A 284 16.70 5.24 -9.96
CA VAL A 284 17.77 4.38 -9.40
C VAL A 284 17.34 3.80 -8.05
N ALA A 285 16.86 4.64 -7.13
CA ALA A 285 16.44 4.20 -5.80
C ALA A 285 15.27 3.20 -5.86
N SER A 286 14.29 3.44 -6.73
CA SER A 286 13.13 2.56 -6.92
C SER A 286 13.52 1.20 -7.52
N SER A 287 14.33 1.22 -8.59
CA SER A 287 14.79 0.00 -9.28
C SER A 287 15.67 -0.87 -8.40
N GLN A 288 16.55 -0.27 -7.59
CA GLN A 288 17.34 -1.01 -6.59
C GLN A 288 16.43 -1.73 -5.57
N VAL A 289 15.35 -1.09 -5.13
CA VAL A 289 14.39 -1.73 -4.22
C VAL A 289 13.63 -2.85 -4.91
N LEU A 290 13.16 -2.64 -6.15
CA LEU A 290 12.44 -3.68 -6.91
C LEU A 290 13.31 -4.92 -7.11
N ILE A 291 14.53 -4.78 -7.64
CA ILE A 291 15.40 -5.92 -7.92
C ILE A 291 15.85 -6.65 -6.65
N LYS A 292 16.12 -5.91 -5.58
CA LYS A 292 16.52 -6.50 -4.30
C LYS A 292 15.40 -7.30 -3.63
N LYS A 293 14.15 -6.94 -3.87
CA LYS A 293 12.99 -7.48 -3.14
C LYS A 293 12.09 -8.39 -3.96
N MET A 294 12.03 -8.23 -5.28
CA MET A 294 11.19 -9.07 -6.13
C MET A 294 11.81 -10.47 -6.31
N PRO A 295 11.05 -11.55 -6.06
CA PRO A 295 11.52 -12.93 -6.18
C PRO A 295 11.59 -13.43 -7.64
N ILE A 296 12.20 -12.65 -8.54
CA ILE A 296 12.25 -12.96 -9.98
C ILE A 296 13.02 -14.23 -10.33
N ASN A 297 13.91 -14.68 -9.45
CA ASN A 297 14.66 -15.94 -9.58
C ASN A 297 14.08 -17.07 -8.71
N ASN A 298 12.92 -16.88 -8.08
CA ASN A 298 12.32 -17.92 -7.27
C ASN A 298 11.87 -19.07 -8.18
N ASN A 299 12.44 -20.24 -7.92
CA ASN A 299 12.23 -21.39 -8.79
C ASN A 299 10.78 -21.87 -8.78
N LEU A 300 10.12 -21.88 -7.61
CA LEU A 300 8.72 -22.26 -7.49
C LEU A 300 7.82 -21.33 -8.29
N LEU A 301 7.99 -20.00 -8.16
CA LEU A 301 7.16 -19.04 -8.88
C LEU A 301 7.36 -19.13 -10.40
N LYS A 302 8.60 -19.32 -10.85
CA LYS A 302 8.92 -19.55 -12.27
C LYS A 302 8.24 -20.79 -12.83
N HIS A 303 8.23 -21.89 -12.06
CA HIS A 303 7.61 -23.14 -12.49
C HIS A 303 6.08 -23.08 -12.41
N ALA A 304 5.53 -22.30 -11.47
CA ALA A 304 4.09 -22.05 -11.36
C ALA A 304 3.52 -21.35 -12.60
N SER A 305 4.33 -20.62 -13.39
CA SER A 305 3.91 -20.05 -14.68
C SER A 305 3.39 -21.08 -15.68
N ALA A 306 3.85 -22.34 -15.59
CA ALA A 306 3.36 -23.41 -16.45
C ALA A 306 1.91 -23.83 -16.15
N LEU A 307 1.32 -23.33 -15.06
CA LEU A 307 -0.09 -23.53 -14.72
C LEU A 307 -1.01 -22.52 -15.42
N ASP A 308 -0.47 -21.54 -16.13
CA ASP A 308 -1.27 -20.70 -17.02
C ASP A 308 -1.81 -21.57 -18.17
N PRO A 309 -3.14 -21.70 -18.35
CA PRO A 309 -3.70 -22.47 -19.47
C PRO A 309 -3.22 -21.99 -20.84
N ARG A 310 -2.82 -20.72 -20.96
CA ARG A 310 -2.28 -20.13 -22.20
C ARG A 310 -0.86 -20.62 -22.52
N ALA A 311 -0.15 -21.20 -21.56
CA ALA A 311 1.17 -21.78 -21.76
C ALA A 311 1.09 -23.23 -22.31
N HIS A 312 -0.11 -23.78 -22.49
CA HIS A 312 -0.33 -25.10 -23.07
C HIS A 312 0.34 -25.26 -24.45
N GLY A 313 0.84 -26.46 -24.76
CA GLY A 313 1.47 -26.78 -26.05
C GLY A 313 2.95 -26.40 -26.17
N HIS A 314 3.55 -25.70 -25.20
CA HIS A 314 4.97 -25.36 -25.23
C HIS A 314 5.87 -26.39 -24.51
N SER A 315 7.02 -26.70 -25.10
CA SER A 315 8.00 -27.63 -24.53
C SER A 315 8.55 -27.17 -23.18
N ILE A 316 8.69 -25.85 -22.98
CA ILE A 316 9.14 -25.28 -21.71
C ILE A 316 8.11 -25.49 -20.59
N THR A 317 6.81 -25.40 -20.91
CA THR A 317 5.70 -25.68 -19.99
C THR A 317 5.78 -27.11 -19.49
N MET A 318 6.04 -28.07 -20.38
CA MET A 318 6.24 -29.47 -19.99
C MET A 318 7.38 -29.63 -18.99
N SER A 319 8.53 -29.01 -19.26
CA SER A 319 9.69 -29.06 -18.35
C SER A 319 9.35 -28.48 -16.98
N TYR A 320 8.61 -27.38 -16.95
CA TYR A 320 8.25 -26.74 -15.68
C TYR A 320 7.22 -27.54 -14.89
N LEU A 321 6.21 -28.12 -15.55
CA LEU A 321 5.25 -29.00 -14.90
C LEU A 321 5.95 -30.21 -14.27
N LYS A 322 6.86 -30.88 -15.00
CA LYS A 322 7.60 -32.04 -14.48
C LYS A 322 8.39 -31.76 -13.20
N GLU A 323 8.86 -30.54 -13.01
CA GLU A 323 9.65 -30.16 -11.83
C GLU A 323 8.78 -29.70 -10.64
N LEU A 324 7.52 -29.29 -10.85
CA LEU A 324 6.63 -28.85 -9.76
C LEU A 324 6.50 -29.85 -8.59
N PRO A 325 6.37 -31.18 -8.79
CA PRO A 325 6.33 -32.15 -7.70
C PRO A 325 7.61 -32.24 -6.85
N ASN A 326 8.75 -31.75 -7.36
CA ASN A 326 10.00 -31.68 -6.61
C ASN A 326 10.05 -30.44 -5.71
N LEU A 327 9.35 -29.37 -6.13
CA LEU A 327 9.22 -28.11 -5.38
C LEU A 327 8.09 -28.18 -4.34
N ILE A 328 6.98 -28.86 -4.66
CA ILE A 328 5.79 -29.00 -3.80
C ILE A 328 5.66 -30.45 -3.32
N LYS A 329 6.56 -30.84 -2.40
CA LYS A 329 6.83 -32.26 -2.04
C LYS A 329 5.70 -32.98 -1.32
N ASN A 330 4.70 -32.26 -0.80
CA ASN A 330 3.63 -32.78 0.05
C ASN A 330 2.32 -33.05 -0.68
N VAL A 331 2.25 -32.85 -2.00
CA VAL A 331 1.00 -33.00 -2.76
C VAL A 331 0.84 -34.42 -3.33
N LEU A 332 1.90 -34.99 -3.89
CA LEU A 332 1.88 -36.32 -4.50
C LEU A 332 2.56 -37.35 -3.60
N VAL A 333 1.93 -38.53 -3.46
CA VAL A 333 2.60 -39.70 -2.90
C VAL A 333 3.49 -40.37 -3.96
N LYS A 334 4.42 -41.24 -3.55
CA LYS A 334 5.43 -41.83 -4.46
C LYS A 334 4.79 -42.50 -5.69
N ASP A 335 3.72 -43.25 -5.49
CA ASP A 335 3.07 -44.02 -6.56
C ASP A 335 2.29 -43.13 -7.55
N GLU A 336 1.88 -41.94 -7.12
CA GLU A 336 1.18 -40.96 -7.97
C GLU A 336 2.13 -40.26 -8.96
N ARG A 337 3.45 -40.25 -8.70
CA ARG A 337 4.42 -39.52 -9.54
C ARG A 337 4.53 -40.06 -10.96
N ALA A 338 4.46 -41.38 -11.13
CA ALA A 338 4.51 -42.01 -12.45
C ALA A 338 3.25 -41.71 -13.27
N VAL A 339 2.10 -41.60 -12.60
CA VAL A 339 0.83 -41.22 -13.24
C VAL A 339 0.86 -39.74 -13.62
N TYR A 340 1.34 -38.88 -12.72
CA TYR A 340 1.54 -37.46 -12.97
C TYR A 340 2.40 -37.20 -14.22
N ASP A 341 3.55 -37.88 -14.35
CA ASP A 341 4.44 -37.68 -15.49
C ASP A 341 3.77 -38.03 -16.83
N LYS A 342 2.99 -39.12 -16.86
CA LYS A 342 2.17 -39.50 -18.03
C LYS A 342 1.09 -38.47 -18.33
N GLU A 343 0.41 -37.95 -17.30
CA GLU A 343 -0.60 -36.91 -17.46
C GLU A 343 -0.01 -35.62 -18.02
N VAL A 344 1.18 -35.20 -17.57
CA VAL A 344 1.88 -34.02 -18.12
C VAL A 344 2.15 -34.19 -19.62
N HIS A 345 2.64 -35.35 -20.04
CA HIS A 345 2.86 -35.63 -21.46
C HIS A 345 1.56 -35.56 -22.29
N ARG A 346 0.49 -36.16 -21.78
CA ARG A 346 -0.81 -36.15 -22.44
C ARG A 346 -1.39 -34.73 -22.51
N TYR A 347 -1.35 -34.01 -21.38
CA TYR A 347 -1.83 -32.65 -21.26
C TYR A 347 -1.21 -31.72 -22.29
N ILE A 348 0.12 -31.75 -22.46
CA ILE A 348 0.84 -30.84 -23.37
C ILE A 348 0.49 -31.08 -24.85
N SER A 349 0.08 -32.30 -25.20
CA SER A 349 -0.25 -32.69 -26.58
C SER A 349 -1.74 -32.82 -26.82
N ASP A 350 -2.59 -32.35 -25.91
CA ASP A 350 -4.05 -32.52 -25.99
C ASP A 350 -4.71 -31.35 -26.76
N PRO A 351 -5.18 -31.56 -27.99
CA PRO A 351 -5.88 -30.53 -28.75
C PRO A 351 -7.33 -30.34 -28.30
N THR A 352 -7.85 -31.21 -27.42
CA THR A 352 -9.27 -31.24 -27.00
C THR A 352 -9.53 -30.47 -25.70
N LEU A 353 -8.51 -29.82 -25.16
CA LEU A 353 -8.63 -29.02 -23.94
C LEU A 353 -9.60 -27.85 -24.12
N LEU A 354 -10.33 -27.55 -23.04
CA LEU A 354 -11.23 -26.40 -22.96
C LEU A 354 -10.44 -25.11 -23.21
N GLU A 355 -10.90 -24.30 -24.15
CA GLU A 355 -10.34 -22.98 -24.40
C GLU A 355 -10.44 -22.11 -23.14
N TYR A 356 -9.31 -21.51 -22.76
CA TYR A 356 -9.27 -20.57 -21.64
C TYR A 356 -9.74 -19.20 -22.11
N LYS A 357 -10.90 -18.76 -21.60
CA LYS A 357 -11.46 -17.45 -21.91
C LYS A 357 -10.93 -16.38 -20.96
N ASP A 358 -10.50 -15.25 -21.50
CA ASP A 358 -10.07 -14.10 -20.71
C ASP A 358 -11.14 -13.68 -19.69
N GLY A 359 -10.71 -13.46 -18.45
CA GLY A 359 -11.58 -13.17 -17.32
C GLY A 359 -12.16 -14.40 -16.61
N SER A 360 -11.90 -15.61 -17.09
CA SER A 360 -12.23 -16.85 -16.37
C SER A 360 -11.30 -17.08 -15.19
N ARG A 361 -11.79 -17.78 -14.17
CA ARG A 361 -11.00 -18.19 -13.02
C ARG A 361 -10.14 -19.41 -13.35
N VAL A 362 -8.83 -19.26 -13.22
CA VAL A 362 -7.85 -20.33 -13.49
C VAL A 362 -8.08 -21.58 -12.64
N ASP A 363 -8.52 -21.42 -11.39
CA ASP A 363 -8.79 -22.55 -10.49
C ASP A 363 -10.07 -23.29 -10.86
N SER A 364 -11.07 -22.60 -11.41
CA SER A 364 -12.25 -23.25 -11.97
C SER A 364 -11.90 -24.04 -13.24
N TRP A 365 -11.09 -23.45 -14.12
CA TRP A 365 -10.60 -24.12 -15.33
C TRP A 365 -9.79 -25.38 -14.98
N TRP A 366 -8.86 -25.30 -14.03
CA TRP A 366 -8.12 -26.45 -13.54
C TRP A 366 -9.01 -27.48 -12.82
N GLY A 367 -10.09 -27.05 -12.18
CA GLY A 367 -11.10 -27.94 -11.61
C GLY A 367 -11.80 -28.81 -12.66
N ASP A 368 -12.05 -28.27 -13.84
CA ASP A 368 -12.58 -29.03 -14.96
C ASP A 368 -11.50 -29.89 -15.63
N ALA A 369 -10.31 -29.35 -15.87
CA ALA A 369 -9.19 -30.11 -16.42
C ALA A 369 -8.78 -31.29 -15.53
N ALA A 370 -8.95 -31.17 -14.21
CA ALA A 370 -8.68 -32.23 -13.24
C ALA A 370 -9.58 -33.48 -13.43
N LYS A 371 -10.72 -33.36 -14.12
CA LYS A 371 -11.56 -34.52 -14.46
C LYS A 371 -10.88 -35.43 -15.49
N THR A 372 -10.09 -34.84 -16.39
CA THR A 372 -9.31 -35.55 -17.42
C THR A 372 -7.89 -35.87 -16.94
N TYR A 373 -7.32 -34.99 -16.12
CA TYR A 373 -5.96 -35.08 -15.59
C TYR A 373 -5.94 -34.99 -14.05
N PRO A 374 -6.35 -36.06 -13.34
CA PRO A 374 -6.52 -36.03 -11.89
C PRO A 374 -5.26 -35.67 -11.10
N MET A 375 -4.10 -36.25 -11.43
CA MET A 375 -2.85 -36.00 -10.70
C MET A 375 -2.27 -34.63 -11.03
N LEU A 376 -2.31 -34.23 -12.30
CA LEU A 376 -1.89 -32.90 -12.72
C LEU A 376 -2.78 -31.82 -12.11
N GLY A 377 -4.10 -32.01 -12.16
CA GLY A 377 -5.09 -31.14 -11.53
C GLY A 377 -4.89 -31.03 -10.02
N LYS A 378 -4.56 -32.14 -9.33
CA LYS A 378 -4.21 -32.14 -7.90
C LYS A 378 -3.03 -31.21 -7.59
N VAL A 379 -1.95 -31.29 -8.38
CA VAL A 379 -0.78 -30.39 -8.22
C VAL A 379 -1.11 -28.95 -8.58
N ALA A 380 -1.81 -28.72 -9.69
CA ALA A 380 -2.18 -27.39 -10.16
C ALA A 380 -3.05 -26.67 -9.13
N LEU A 381 -4.14 -27.31 -8.68
CA LEU A 381 -5.04 -26.75 -7.68
C LEU A 381 -4.33 -26.50 -6.35
N ALA A 382 -3.46 -27.42 -5.90
CA ALA A 382 -2.66 -27.20 -4.70
C ALA A 382 -1.76 -25.96 -4.82
N CYS A 383 -1.06 -25.79 -5.95
CA CYS A 383 -0.22 -24.63 -6.19
C CYS A 383 -1.04 -23.33 -6.22
N LEU A 384 -2.21 -23.33 -6.87
CA LEU A 384 -3.10 -22.17 -6.95
C LEU A 384 -3.66 -21.70 -5.61
N THR A 385 -3.64 -22.53 -4.56
CA THR A 385 -4.01 -22.09 -3.20
C THR A 385 -2.95 -21.22 -2.52
N CYS A 386 -1.74 -21.16 -3.07
CA CYS A 386 -0.66 -20.35 -2.50
C CYS A 386 -1.00 -18.86 -2.59
N PHE A 387 -0.76 -18.16 -1.48
CA PHE A 387 -1.02 -16.73 -1.35
C PHE A 387 -0.03 -15.91 -2.18
N HIS A 388 -0.48 -14.86 -2.87
CA HIS A 388 0.36 -14.09 -3.81
C HIS A 388 0.27 -12.56 -3.65
N GLY A 389 -0.60 -12.05 -2.77
CA GLY A 389 -0.78 -10.62 -2.52
C GLY A 389 -1.72 -10.32 -1.34
N PRO A 390 -1.86 -9.06 -0.89
CA PRO A 390 -2.19 -8.69 0.49
C PRO A 390 -3.68 -8.78 0.86
N MET A 391 -4.35 -9.89 0.57
CA MET A 391 -5.77 -10.05 0.92
C MET A 391 -6.03 -9.94 2.43
N ILE A 392 -5.04 -10.27 3.27
CA ILE A 392 -5.14 -10.23 4.73
C ILE A 392 -5.13 -8.78 5.24
N GLU A 393 -4.38 -7.86 4.62
CA GLU A 393 -4.37 -6.44 5.05
C GLU A 393 -5.71 -5.74 4.81
N GLY A 394 -6.47 -6.15 3.79
CA GLY A 394 -7.84 -5.68 3.60
C GLY A 394 -8.74 -6.00 4.80
N VAL A 395 -8.51 -7.14 5.45
CA VAL A 395 -9.20 -7.55 6.68
C VAL A 395 -8.75 -6.66 7.84
N PHE A 396 -7.45 -6.46 8.01
CA PHE A 396 -6.91 -5.61 9.07
C PHE A 396 -7.38 -4.15 8.96
N ASN A 397 -7.51 -3.61 7.75
CA ASN A 397 -8.06 -2.27 7.54
C ASN A 397 -9.53 -2.17 7.94
N SER A 398 -10.36 -3.18 7.65
CA SER A 398 -11.75 -3.25 8.16
C SER A 398 -11.82 -3.46 9.69
N MET A 399 -10.75 -3.99 10.30
CA MET A 399 -10.65 -4.23 11.73
C MET A 399 -10.07 -3.06 12.51
N GLY A 400 -9.41 -2.10 11.84
CA GLY A 400 -8.89 -0.89 12.47
C GLY A 400 -9.96 -0.14 13.23
N ASP A 401 -11.16 -0.02 12.65
CA ASP A 401 -12.31 0.66 13.27
C ASP A 401 -12.93 -0.13 14.43
N VAL A 402 -12.70 -1.45 14.49
CA VAL A 402 -13.25 -2.37 15.51
C VAL A 402 -12.29 -2.53 16.71
N CYS A 403 -10.99 -2.40 16.45
CA CYS A 403 -9.95 -2.44 17.46
C CYS A 403 -9.63 -1.05 18.04
N ASP A 404 -10.11 0.03 17.42
CA ASP A 404 -9.89 1.39 17.92
C ASP A 404 -10.66 1.62 19.23
N VAL A 405 -10.03 2.35 20.14
CA VAL A 405 -10.45 2.56 21.54
C VAL A 405 -11.84 3.23 21.65
N ARG A 406 -12.33 3.80 20.54
CA ARG A 406 -13.65 4.46 20.45
C ARG A 406 -14.81 3.49 20.19
N ALA A 407 -14.56 2.33 19.61
CA ALA A 407 -15.59 1.33 19.32
C ALA A 407 -15.29 0.08 20.16
N GLY A 408 -15.93 -0.01 21.34
CA GLY A 408 -15.91 -1.13 22.28
C GLY A 408 -14.89 -2.24 21.97
N SER A 409 -13.62 -2.01 22.36
CA SER A 409 -12.48 -2.92 22.16
C SER A 409 -12.88 -4.40 22.31
N MET A 410 -13.12 -5.07 21.19
CA MET A 410 -13.39 -6.51 21.19
C MET A 410 -12.10 -7.29 21.39
N ASP A 411 -12.18 -8.40 22.12
CA ASP A 411 -11.01 -9.26 22.30
C ASP A 411 -10.65 -10.00 21.00
N THR A 412 -9.40 -10.45 20.90
CA THR A 412 -8.89 -11.12 19.69
C THR A 412 -9.61 -12.44 19.39
N LYS A 413 -10.14 -13.11 20.42
CA LYS A 413 -10.88 -14.37 20.28
C LYS A 413 -12.23 -14.15 19.59
N THR A 414 -13.00 -13.19 20.07
CA THR A 414 -14.28 -12.79 19.47
C THR A 414 -14.07 -12.31 18.04
N LEU A 415 -13.02 -11.52 17.81
CA LEU A 415 -12.65 -11.06 16.47
C LEU A 415 -12.35 -12.24 15.53
N SER A 416 -11.53 -13.20 15.97
CA SER A 416 -11.21 -14.41 15.21
C SER A 416 -12.44 -15.24 14.88
N ALA A 417 -13.38 -15.38 15.83
CA ALA A 417 -14.62 -16.10 15.62
C ALA A 417 -15.50 -15.40 14.57
N ILE A 418 -15.69 -14.08 14.67
CA ILE A 418 -16.45 -13.28 13.70
C ILE A 418 -15.85 -13.44 12.30
N GLN A 419 -14.53 -13.32 12.16
CA GLN A 419 -13.86 -13.47 10.86
C GLN A 419 -14.06 -14.88 10.30
N THR A 420 -13.89 -15.92 11.12
CA THR A 420 -14.07 -17.31 10.69
C THR A 420 -15.48 -17.53 10.16
N THR A 421 -16.51 -17.11 10.89
CA THR A 421 -17.91 -17.21 10.45
C THR A 421 -18.16 -16.40 9.18
N LYS A 422 -17.67 -15.15 9.11
CA LYS A 422 -17.85 -14.28 7.94
C LYS A 422 -17.24 -14.90 6.68
N TYR A 423 -16.01 -15.40 6.76
CA TYR A 423 -15.34 -16.02 5.62
C TYR A 423 -15.95 -17.37 5.25
N HIS A 424 -16.42 -18.16 6.23
CA HIS A 424 -17.16 -19.38 5.97
C HIS A 424 -18.45 -19.12 5.18
N LEU A 425 -19.28 -18.18 5.64
CA LEU A 425 -20.52 -17.79 4.95
C LEU A 425 -20.25 -17.26 3.53
N LYS A 426 -19.20 -16.45 3.39
CA LYS A 426 -18.80 -15.90 2.09
C LYS A 426 -18.32 -17.00 1.13
N ALA A 427 -17.56 -17.98 1.64
CA ALA A 427 -17.10 -19.12 0.85
C ALA A 427 -18.25 -20.04 0.43
N SER A 428 -19.29 -20.17 1.26
CA SER A 428 -20.50 -20.93 0.93
C SER A 428 -21.50 -20.16 0.06
N GLY A 429 -21.23 -18.89 -0.29
CA GLY A 429 -22.16 -18.05 -1.05
C GLY A 429 -23.46 -17.77 -0.29
N GLN A 430 -23.47 -17.89 1.03
CA GLN A 430 -24.66 -17.71 1.86
C GLN A 430 -24.56 -16.41 2.67
N SER A 431 -25.70 -15.74 2.86
CA SER A 431 -25.79 -14.65 3.84
C SER A 431 -25.99 -15.23 5.23
N ALA A 432 -25.59 -14.49 6.27
CA ALA A 432 -25.90 -14.87 7.65
C ALA A 432 -27.41 -15.06 7.84
N VAL A 433 -28.23 -14.18 7.23
CA VAL A 433 -29.69 -14.26 7.27
C VAL A 433 -30.19 -15.57 6.69
N LYS A 434 -29.67 -16.00 5.54
CA LYS A 434 -30.05 -17.27 4.90
C LYS A 434 -29.54 -18.49 5.64
N TYR A 435 -28.31 -18.44 6.14
CA TYR A 435 -27.67 -19.55 6.86
C TYR A 435 -28.33 -19.83 8.21
N PHE A 436 -28.70 -18.76 8.93
CA PHE A 436 -29.37 -18.85 10.21
C PHE A 436 -30.90 -18.69 10.09
N ALA A 437 -31.45 -18.74 8.87
CA ALA A 437 -32.89 -18.68 8.66
C ALA A 437 -33.55 -19.89 9.33
N ARG A 438 -34.56 -19.60 10.15
CA ARG A 438 -35.48 -20.62 10.66
C ARG A 438 -36.59 -20.80 9.64
N ALA A 439 -37.04 -22.03 9.41
CA ALA A 439 -38.18 -22.33 8.53
C ALA A 439 -39.44 -21.56 8.96
N ASP A 440 -39.60 -21.41 10.27
CA ASP A 440 -40.57 -20.53 10.91
C ASP A 440 -39.89 -19.79 12.08
N VAL A 441 -39.89 -18.46 12.03
CA VAL A 441 -39.22 -17.59 13.00
C VAL A 441 -39.87 -17.66 14.39
N LEU A 442 -41.16 -17.99 14.46
CA LEU A 442 -41.90 -18.11 15.72
C LEU A 442 -41.79 -19.54 16.26
N TYR A 443 -42.03 -20.55 15.43
CA TYR A 443 -42.30 -21.91 15.91
C TYR A 443 -41.17 -22.92 15.70
N SER A 444 -40.17 -22.65 14.85
CA SER A 444 -39.08 -23.63 14.65
C SER A 444 -38.16 -23.72 15.86
N PRO A 445 -37.67 -24.88 16.30
CA PRO A 445 -36.76 -24.96 17.44
C PRO A 445 -35.48 -24.14 17.22
N VAL A 446 -35.06 -23.39 18.25
CA VAL A 446 -33.74 -22.71 18.25
C VAL A 446 -32.66 -23.73 18.57
N GLN A 447 -31.49 -23.60 17.96
CA GLN A 447 -30.37 -24.51 18.22
C GLN A 447 -29.95 -24.45 19.70
N ALA A 448 -30.21 -25.51 20.45
CA ALA A 448 -30.00 -25.54 21.91
C ALA A 448 -28.57 -25.18 22.32
N LYS A 449 -27.57 -25.61 21.53
CA LYS A 449 -26.17 -25.28 21.75
C LYS A 449 -25.88 -23.78 21.62
N MET A 450 -26.54 -23.10 20.67
CA MET A 450 -26.41 -21.65 20.51
C MET A 450 -26.98 -20.91 21.72
N VAL A 451 -28.16 -21.31 22.19
CA VAL A 451 -28.80 -20.74 23.39
C VAL A 451 -27.93 -20.94 24.62
N GLN A 452 -27.39 -22.15 24.80
CA GLN A 452 -26.48 -22.47 25.90
C GLN A 452 -25.20 -21.62 25.86
N ASN A 453 -24.60 -21.45 24.68
CA ASN A 453 -23.41 -20.61 24.51
C ASN A 453 -23.71 -19.13 24.83
N ILE A 454 -24.83 -18.58 24.36
CA ILE A 454 -25.24 -17.19 24.65
C ILE A 454 -25.45 -17.00 26.15
N LYS A 455 -26.12 -17.96 26.80
CA LYS A 455 -26.39 -17.92 28.25
C LYS A 455 -25.10 -17.93 29.08
N ASN A 456 -24.09 -18.70 28.65
CA ASN A 456 -22.85 -18.88 29.40
C ASN A 456 -21.77 -17.84 29.09
N ALA A 457 -21.82 -17.19 27.92
CA ALA A 457 -20.77 -16.29 27.44
C ALA A 457 -20.40 -15.17 28.44
N SER A 458 -21.39 -14.55 29.10
CA SER A 458 -21.13 -13.50 30.09
C SER A 458 -20.44 -14.02 31.35
N GLY A 459 -20.79 -15.23 31.80
CA GLY A 459 -20.19 -15.86 32.97
C GLY A 459 -18.75 -16.31 32.70
N GLU A 460 -18.51 -16.89 31.54
CA GLU A 460 -17.16 -17.27 31.08
C GLU A 460 -16.26 -16.04 30.94
N TYR A 461 -16.77 -14.96 30.34
CA TYR A 461 -16.01 -13.71 30.20
C TYR A 461 -15.64 -13.09 31.56
N ARG A 462 -16.59 -13.03 32.50
CA ARG A 462 -16.32 -12.57 33.88
C ARG A 462 -15.27 -13.42 34.57
N SER A 463 -15.33 -14.75 34.40
CA SER A 463 -14.35 -15.67 34.96
C SER A 463 -12.95 -15.44 34.39
N ILE A 464 -12.83 -15.15 33.08
CA ILE A 464 -11.57 -14.80 32.43
C ILE A 464 -11.01 -13.48 32.97
N ILE A 465 -11.84 -12.45 33.14
CA ILE A 465 -11.41 -11.17 33.73
C ILE A 465 -10.89 -11.39 35.16
N GLN A 466 -11.61 -12.17 35.96
CA GLN A 466 -11.25 -12.44 37.34
C GLN A 466 -9.93 -13.20 37.44
N ARG A 467 -9.71 -14.19 36.57
CA ARG A 467 -8.44 -14.93 36.49
C ARG A 467 -7.28 -14.02 36.09
N LYS A 468 -7.46 -13.18 35.07
CA LYS A 468 -6.43 -12.20 34.66
C LYS A 468 -6.11 -11.19 35.76
N LYS A 469 -7.11 -10.78 36.54
CA LYS A 469 -6.92 -9.89 37.70
C LYS A 469 -6.10 -10.60 38.79
N GLN A 470 -6.43 -11.85 39.11
CA GLN A 470 -5.69 -12.67 40.07
C GLN A 470 -4.24 -12.90 39.62
N GLU A 471 -4.01 -13.25 38.36
CA GLU A 471 -2.67 -13.41 37.77
C GLU A 471 -1.87 -12.09 37.88
N LYS A 472 -2.49 -10.94 37.56
CA LYS A 472 -1.85 -9.63 37.68
C LYS A 472 -1.53 -9.26 39.12
N ASP A 473 -2.46 -9.52 40.04
CA ASP A 473 -2.27 -9.26 41.47
C ASP A 473 -1.17 -10.16 42.06
N GLN A 474 -1.04 -11.40 41.54
CA GLN A 474 0.01 -12.34 41.93
C GLN A 474 1.38 -11.92 41.40
N ILE A 475 1.47 -11.54 40.12
CA ILE A 475 2.70 -10.96 39.53
C ILE A 475 3.11 -9.67 40.27
N SER A 476 2.14 -8.81 40.62
CA SER A 476 2.41 -7.57 41.36
C SER A 476 2.93 -7.81 42.78
N LYS A 477 2.47 -8.89 43.43
CA LYS A 477 2.96 -9.33 44.74
C LYS A 477 4.35 -9.93 44.65
N GLU A 478 4.63 -10.74 43.63
CA GLU A 478 5.94 -11.34 43.38
C GLU A 478 7.01 -10.29 43.05
N LEU A 479 6.65 -9.22 42.33
CA LEU A 479 7.58 -8.15 41.94
C LEU A 479 7.77 -7.05 43.00
N THR A 480 7.14 -7.15 44.19
CA THR A 480 7.18 -6.13 45.26
C THR A 480 6.89 -4.70 44.76
N ILE A 481 6.00 -4.55 43.79
CA ILE A 481 5.68 -3.23 43.23
C ILE A 481 4.61 -2.60 44.13
N ASN A 482 5.03 -1.63 44.95
CA ASN A 482 4.12 -0.80 45.74
C ASN A 482 3.18 -0.05 44.77
N PRO A 483 1.84 -0.06 44.95
CA PRO A 483 0.91 0.51 43.99
C PRO A 483 0.87 2.04 44.11
N GLN A 484 1.99 2.72 43.87
CA GLN A 484 1.95 4.14 43.58
C GLN A 484 1.33 4.32 42.19
N LYS A 485 0.27 5.13 42.14
CA LYS A 485 -0.37 5.52 40.90
C LYS A 485 0.73 6.05 39.96
N PRO A 486 0.94 5.46 38.77
CA PRO A 486 1.98 5.93 37.88
C PRO A 486 1.75 7.43 37.61
N PRO A 487 2.81 8.26 37.67
CA PRO A 487 2.68 9.68 37.46
C PRO A 487 2.01 9.94 36.11
N SER A 488 1.21 11.01 36.04
CA SER A 488 0.61 11.41 34.76
C SER A 488 1.71 11.61 33.72
N LYS A 489 1.41 11.43 32.43
CA LYS A 489 2.42 11.57 31.35
C LYS A 489 3.18 12.90 31.43
N ARG A 490 2.52 13.97 31.87
CA ARG A 490 3.11 15.29 32.10
C ARG A 490 4.08 15.28 33.28
N THR A 491 3.65 14.76 34.42
CA THR A 491 4.48 14.61 35.62
C THR A 491 5.70 13.70 35.37
N ALA A 492 5.54 12.62 34.61
CA ALA A 492 6.64 11.74 34.23
C ALA A 492 7.66 12.45 33.31
N MET A 493 7.19 13.26 32.35
CA MET A 493 8.06 14.09 31.52
C MET A 493 8.79 15.15 32.34
N ASP A 494 8.12 15.78 33.31
CA ASP A 494 8.74 16.76 34.21
C ASP A 494 9.81 16.11 35.09
N MET A 495 9.56 14.90 35.61
CA MET A 495 10.56 14.13 36.37
C MET A 495 11.77 13.74 35.52
N ILE A 496 11.56 13.28 34.28
CA ILE A 496 12.63 12.96 33.34
C ILE A 496 13.45 14.22 33.00
N SER A 497 12.77 15.35 32.79
CA SER A 497 13.41 16.64 32.52
C SER A 497 14.25 17.12 33.71
N HIS A 498 13.75 16.96 34.94
CA HIS A 498 14.49 17.27 36.16
C HIS A 498 15.70 16.35 36.37
N LEU A 499 15.56 15.04 36.11
CA LEU A 499 16.67 14.08 36.16
C LEU A 499 17.74 14.41 35.12
N ALA A 500 17.34 14.75 33.89
CA ALA A 500 18.26 15.15 32.84
C ALA A 500 19.00 16.45 33.20
N LYS A 501 18.32 17.43 33.82
CA LYS A 501 18.96 18.64 34.35
C LYS A 501 19.95 18.33 35.46
N ARG A 502 19.62 17.42 36.39
CA ARG A 502 20.52 17.01 37.48
C ARG A 502 21.76 16.29 36.96
N GLN A 503 21.59 15.36 36.02
CA GLN A 503 22.71 14.66 35.36
C GLN A 503 23.61 15.62 34.58
N TRP A 504 23.02 16.63 33.94
CA TRP A 504 23.79 17.68 33.29
C TRP A 504 24.58 18.51 34.31
N GLN A 505 23.96 18.88 35.43
CA GLN A 505 24.63 19.61 36.51
C GLN A 505 25.78 18.80 37.12
N ASP A 506 25.56 17.52 37.44
CA ASP A 506 26.60 16.62 37.96
C ASP A 506 27.77 16.45 36.97
N HIS A 507 27.47 16.51 35.66
CA HIS A 507 28.48 16.46 34.61
C HIS A 507 29.29 17.76 34.54
N VAL A 508 28.62 18.92 34.66
CA VAL A 508 29.28 20.24 34.73
C VAL A 508 30.15 20.35 35.98
N ASP A 509 29.64 19.95 37.15
CA ASP A 509 30.40 19.97 38.40
C ASP A 509 31.62 19.03 38.35
N LYS A 510 31.50 17.88 37.66
CA LYS A 510 32.66 17.01 37.37
C LYS A 510 33.68 17.69 36.46
N LEU A 511 33.25 18.40 35.42
CA LEU A 511 34.16 19.11 34.52
C LEU A 511 34.88 20.26 35.24
N ASP A 512 34.19 20.98 36.12
CA ASP A 512 34.78 22.04 36.95
C ASP A 512 35.76 21.48 37.99
N SER A 513 35.49 20.29 38.55
CA SER A 513 36.42 19.59 39.44
C SER A 513 37.69 19.11 38.73
N VAL A 514 37.61 18.82 37.43
CA VAL A 514 38.75 18.43 36.59
C VAL A 514 39.57 19.65 36.15
N GLN A 515 38.95 20.81 35.97
CA GLN A 515 39.66 22.07 35.66
C GLN A 515 40.34 22.68 36.90
N THR A 516 39.81 22.48 38.10
CA THR A 516 40.41 22.99 39.35
C THR A 516 41.49 22.08 39.95
N GLY A 517 41.54 20.81 39.54
CA GLY A 517 42.60 19.86 39.92
C GLY A 517 43.88 19.93 39.10
N GLY A 518 43.92 20.76 38.04
CA GLY A 518 45.07 20.90 37.14
C GLY A 518 46.10 21.96 37.53
N ASN A 519 45.93 22.65 38.66
CA ASN A 519 46.85 23.69 39.15
C ASN A 519 47.16 23.48 40.64
N LYS A 520 47.85 22.38 40.98
CA LYS A 520 48.72 22.28 42.16
C LYS A 520 49.86 21.30 41.85
N GLU A 521 51.03 21.87 41.54
CA GLU A 521 52.33 21.30 41.95
C GLU A 521 52.40 21.16 43.48
#